data_AF-A0A2A6MK50-F1
#
_entry.id   AF-A0A2A6MK50-F1
#
_cell.length_a   1.000
_cell.length_b   1.000
_cell.length_c   1.000
_cell.angle_alpha   90.00
_cell.angle_beta   90.00
_cell.angle_gamma   90.00
#
_symmetry.space_group_name_H-M   'P 1'
#
loop_
_entity.id
_entity.type
_entity.pdbx_description
1 polymer ?
#
loop_
_entity_poly.entity_id
_entity_poly.type
_entity_poly.pdbx_seq_one_letter_code
_entity_poly.pdbx_strand_id
1 'polypeptide(L)'
;MKSTPALLLLSTLLLSSPAWAEAPNVVVSIKPIHSLVASIMQGVGEPSLIVEGAASPHTYNMKPSNAAALQAANLVFWVGPGLEIFLEKPLEALGGGAKVVELSEAPGMEKLKFREGGAFEPHDDGDEHGEEGHGHGAEEASHEGHDADAHGAAAQEAEHHHGHGEGEFDMHLWLDPMNAKAMAAEIEKTIADTDPANAAAYKANLEKLNQRLDGLDKSLAETVAPIKDKPFIVFHDAYQYFEHRYKVRVAGSITVSPEVLPGAERLSEIHAKIEDLGATCVFAEPQFEPKLVNVVLEGTPAKSGTLDPEAATLEAGPDLYFQLMENVGTSLKDCLSSAS
;
A
#
# COMPACT_ATOMS: atom_id res chain seq x y z
N MET A 1 -61.71 -67.35 1.26
CA MET A 1 -60.44 -67.15 0.54
C MET A 1 -60.65 -66.15 -0.60
N LYS A 2 -60.04 -64.96 -0.49
CA LYS A 2 -59.47 -64.16 -1.59
C LYS A 2 -58.91 -62.88 -0.97
N SER A 3 -57.59 -62.84 -0.86
CA SER A 3 -56.75 -61.79 -0.31
C SER A 3 -56.60 -60.64 -1.30
N THR A 4 -56.86 -59.42 -0.88
CA THR A 4 -56.45 -58.19 -1.57
C THR A 4 -55.10 -57.71 -1.02
N PRO A 5 -54.10 -57.40 -1.87
CA PRO A 5 -52.81 -56.91 -1.41
C PRO A 5 -52.91 -55.40 -1.09
N ALA A 6 -52.42 -55.00 0.08
CA ALA A 6 -52.26 -53.60 0.44
C ALA A 6 -51.02 -53.04 -0.25
N LEU A 7 -51.22 -52.05 -1.12
CA LEU A 7 -50.16 -51.32 -1.80
C LEU A 7 -49.54 -50.32 -0.82
N LEU A 8 -48.35 -50.61 -0.31
CA LEU A 8 -47.54 -49.71 0.52
C LEU A 8 -46.90 -48.64 -0.39
N LEU A 9 -47.45 -47.44 -0.39
CA LEU A 9 -46.83 -46.24 -0.96
C LEU A 9 -45.69 -45.77 -0.04
N LEU A 10 -44.46 -46.12 -0.42
CA LEU A 10 -43.25 -45.60 0.22
C LEU A 10 -43.05 -44.15 -0.22
N SER A 11 -43.41 -43.19 0.62
CA SER A 11 -43.14 -41.77 0.38
C SER A 11 -41.68 -41.47 0.72
N THR A 12 -40.83 -41.34 -0.29
CA THR A 12 -39.46 -40.83 -0.17
C THR A 12 -39.52 -39.32 0.09
N LEU A 13 -39.32 -38.89 1.34
CA LEU A 13 -38.98 -37.51 1.65
C LEU A 13 -37.58 -37.22 1.10
N LEU A 14 -37.50 -36.46 0.00
CA LEU A 14 -36.27 -35.81 -0.44
C LEU A 14 -35.98 -34.68 0.54
N LEU A 15 -35.04 -34.91 1.47
CA LEU A 15 -34.42 -33.83 2.23
C LEU A 15 -33.56 -33.00 1.27
N SER A 16 -34.11 -31.90 0.77
CA SER A 16 -33.34 -30.88 0.08
C SER A 16 -32.44 -30.19 1.12
N SER A 17 -31.17 -30.62 1.20
CA SER A 17 -30.16 -29.82 1.89
C SER A 17 -30.11 -28.44 1.25
N PRO A 18 -30.06 -27.33 2.02
CA PRO A 18 -29.80 -26.04 1.42
C PRO A 18 -28.46 -26.15 0.69
N ALA A 19 -28.45 -25.91 -0.62
CA ALA A 19 -27.21 -25.67 -1.34
C ALA A 19 -26.72 -24.30 -0.87
N TRP A 20 -25.69 -24.29 -0.02
CA TRP A 20 -24.98 -23.05 0.27
C TRP A 20 -24.29 -22.68 -1.03
N ALA A 21 -24.58 -21.48 -1.55
CA ALA A 21 -23.87 -20.98 -2.72
C ALA A 21 -22.38 -20.94 -2.39
N GLU A 22 -21.55 -21.47 -3.28
CA GLU A 22 -20.10 -21.41 -3.14
C GLU A 22 -19.67 -19.94 -3.19
N ALA A 23 -18.87 -19.52 -2.21
CA ALA A 23 -18.39 -18.14 -2.14
C ALA A 23 -17.56 -17.79 -3.38
N PRO A 24 -17.59 -16.54 -3.85
CA PRO A 24 -16.79 -16.13 -5.01
C PRO A 24 -15.29 -16.29 -4.71
N ASN A 25 -14.53 -16.69 -5.73
CA ASN A 25 -13.06 -16.68 -5.67
C ASN A 25 -12.57 -15.24 -5.67
N VAL A 26 -12.07 -14.78 -4.52
CA VAL A 26 -11.53 -13.42 -4.35
C VAL A 26 -10.02 -13.46 -4.24
N VAL A 27 -9.33 -12.65 -5.03
CA VAL A 27 -7.88 -12.47 -4.97
C VAL A 27 -7.56 -11.04 -4.54
N VAL A 28 -6.58 -10.90 -3.66
CA VAL A 28 -6.19 -9.61 -3.09
C VAL A 28 -4.69 -9.40 -3.23
N SER A 29 -4.27 -8.17 -3.56
CA SER A 29 -2.87 -7.84 -3.83
C SER A 29 -1.98 -7.98 -2.59
N ILE A 30 -2.26 -7.22 -1.53
CA ILE A 30 -1.39 -7.04 -0.36
C ILE A 30 -2.09 -7.36 0.97
N LYS A 31 -1.30 -7.64 2.01
CA LYS A 31 -1.79 -8.07 3.34
C LYS A 31 -2.76 -7.08 4.02
N PRO A 32 -2.51 -5.75 4.06
CA PRO A 32 -3.45 -4.82 4.68
C PRO A 32 -4.84 -4.87 4.04
N ILE A 33 -4.90 -4.93 2.71
CA ILE A 33 -6.16 -5.04 1.97
C ILE A 33 -6.79 -6.43 2.16
N HIS A 34 -5.97 -7.50 2.16
CA HIS A 34 -6.43 -8.86 2.43
C HIS A 34 -7.15 -8.95 3.77
N SER A 35 -6.63 -8.29 4.80
CA SER A 35 -7.26 -8.24 6.12
C SER A 35 -8.65 -7.59 6.11
N LEU A 36 -8.84 -6.51 5.35
CA LEU A 36 -10.14 -5.87 5.16
C LEU A 36 -11.11 -6.79 4.42
N VAL A 37 -10.68 -7.39 3.31
CA VAL A 37 -11.50 -8.32 2.51
C VAL A 37 -11.86 -9.57 3.32
N ALA A 38 -10.91 -10.15 4.05
CA ALA A 38 -11.14 -11.31 4.92
C ALA A 38 -12.13 -10.98 6.06
N SER A 39 -12.09 -9.76 6.59
CA SER A 39 -13.06 -9.30 7.58
C SER A 39 -14.48 -9.23 7.01
N ILE A 40 -14.63 -8.76 5.76
CA ILE A 40 -15.93 -8.74 5.07
C ILE A 40 -16.42 -10.16 4.78
N MET A 41 -15.55 -11.04 4.27
CA MET A 41 -15.90 -12.40 3.87
C MET A 41 -16.07 -13.39 5.04
N GLN A 42 -15.82 -12.96 6.27
CA GLN A 42 -15.78 -13.84 7.44
C GLN A 42 -17.06 -14.68 7.58
N GLY A 43 -16.86 -16.01 7.65
CA GLY A 43 -17.94 -17.00 7.76
C GLY A 43 -18.59 -17.40 6.44
N VAL A 44 -18.16 -16.81 5.32
CA VAL A 44 -18.64 -17.14 3.96
C VAL A 44 -17.52 -17.72 3.10
N GLY A 45 -16.34 -17.11 3.12
CA GLY A 45 -15.16 -17.58 2.38
C GLY A 45 -13.88 -16.88 2.81
N GLU A 46 -12.76 -17.23 2.18
CA GLU A 46 -11.45 -16.63 2.46
C GLU A 46 -10.79 -16.15 1.16
N PRO A 47 -10.30 -14.90 1.11
CA PRO A 47 -9.60 -14.40 -0.07
C PRO A 47 -8.18 -14.98 -0.17
N SER A 48 -7.72 -15.19 -1.40
CA SER A 48 -6.32 -15.48 -1.71
C SER A 48 -5.47 -14.20 -1.70
N LEU A 49 -4.18 -14.33 -1.41
CA LEU A 49 -3.23 -13.22 -1.31
C LEU A 49 -2.10 -13.38 -2.34
N ILE A 50 -1.73 -12.30 -3.04
CA ILE A 50 -0.66 -12.31 -4.04
C ILE A 50 0.71 -12.04 -3.41
N VAL A 51 0.85 -10.94 -2.67
CA VAL A 51 2.10 -10.57 -1.98
C VAL A 51 2.11 -11.23 -0.60
N GLU A 52 2.65 -12.46 -0.57
CA GLU A 52 2.80 -13.26 0.64
C GLU A 52 4.13 -12.98 1.37
N GLY A 53 4.18 -13.32 2.66
CA GLY A 53 5.42 -13.24 3.44
C GLY A 53 5.87 -11.81 3.71
N ALA A 54 7.16 -11.55 3.54
CA ALA A 54 7.79 -10.25 3.82
C ALA A 54 8.22 -9.50 2.55
N ALA A 55 7.69 -9.88 1.37
CA ALA A 55 8.03 -9.22 0.13
C ALA A 55 7.29 -7.88 0.00
N SER A 56 7.96 -6.86 -0.56
CA SER A 56 7.35 -5.56 -0.79
C SER A 56 6.60 -5.53 -2.13
N PRO A 57 5.37 -4.98 -2.20
CA PRO A 57 4.65 -4.75 -3.45
C PRO A 57 5.39 -3.85 -4.44
N HIS A 58 6.27 -2.95 -3.98
CA HIS A 58 7.02 -2.04 -4.85
C HIS A 58 8.01 -2.77 -5.78
N THR A 59 8.56 -3.92 -5.34
CA THR A 59 9.57 -4.71 -6.08
C THR A 59 9.14 -6.15 -6.35
N TYR A 60 7.86 -6.47 -6.12
CA TYR A 60 7.38 -7.84 -6.15
C TYR A 60 7.44 -8.45 -7.55
N ASN A 61 7.90 -9.71 -7.61
CA ASN A 61 7.90 -10.51 -8.83
C ASN A 61 6.84 -11.61 -8.74
N MET A 62 5.90 -11.62 -9.69
CA MET A 62 4.83 -12.62 -9.71
C MET A 62 5.32 -14.05 -9.90
N LYS A 63 4.79 -14.95 -9.08
CA LYS A 63 4.93 -16.40 -9.25
C LYS A 63 3.92 -16.91 -10.29
N PRO A 64 4.20 -18.03 -10.98
CA PRO A 64 3.21 -18.67 -11.87
C PRO A 64 1.89 -19.02 -11.17
N SER A 65 1.93 -19.37 -9.88
CA SER A 65 0.73 -19.60 -9.05
C SER A 65 -0.16 -18.37 -8.93
N ASN A 66 0.44 -17.18 -8.90
CA ASN A 66 -0.29 -15.92 -8.80
C ASN A 66 -1.09 -15.66 -10.08
N ALA A 67 -0.49 -15.93 -11.25
CA ALA A 67 -1.19 -15.83 -12.53
C ALA A 67 -2.36 -16.82 -12.61
N ALA A 68 -2.19 -18.05 -12.14
CA ALA A 68 -3.26 -19.04 -12.08
C ALA A 68 -4.40 -18.60 -11.13
N ALA A 69 -4.06 -18.01 -9.98
CA ALA A 69 -5.05 -17.47 -9.04
C ALA A 69 -5.85 -16.33 -9.68
N LEU A 70 -5.19 -15.37 -10.34
CA LEU A 70 -5.87 -14.26 -11.04
C LEU A 70 -6.79 -14.76 -12.16
N GLN A 71 -6.38 -15.78 -12.92
CA GLN A 71 -7.22 -16.37 -13.98
C GLN A 71 -8.48 -17.08 -13.45
N ALA A 72 -8.42 -17.62 -12.23
CA ALA A 72 -9.55 -18.30 -11.58
C ALA A 72 -10.44 -17.37 -10.75
N ALA A 73 -10.04 -16.10 -10.59
CA ALA A 73 -10.72 -15.13 -9.73
C ALA A 73 -12.07 -14.71 -10.33
N ASN A 74 -13.06 -14.53 -9.46
CA ASN A 74 -14.28 -13.79 -9.80
C ASN A 74 -14.07 -12.29 -9.51
N LEU A 75 -13.37 -11.99 -8.43
CA LEU A 75 -13.07 -10.63 -7.97
C LEU A 75 -11.58 -10.47 -7.70
N VAL A 76 -11.02 -9.33 -8.08
CA VAL A 76 -9.66 -8.93 -7.70
C VAL A 76 -9.69 -7.56 -7.05
N PHE A 77 -9.13 -7.45 -5.84
CA PHE A 77 -8.94 -6.19 -5.13
C PHE A 77 -7.45 -5.84 -5.05
N TRP A 78 -7.11 -4.61 -5.40
CA TRP A 78 -5.75 -4.08 -5.35
C TRP A 78 -5.79 -2.59 -5.05
N VAL A 79 -4.67 -1.99 -4.63
CA VAL A 79 -4.63 -0.55 -4.32
C VAL A 79 -4.68 0.24 -5.62
N GLY A 80 -3.79 -0.02 -6.57
CA GLY A 80 -3.80 0.61 -7.89
C GLY A 80 -2.42 0.64 -8.57
N PRO A 81 -2.35 1.18 -9.80
CA PRO A 81 -1.14 1.15 -10.63
C PRO A 81 0.06 1.88 -9.99
N GLY A 82 -0.19 2.92 -9.18
CA GLY A 82 0.87 3.65 -8.47
C GLY A 82 1.59 2.88 -7.36
N LEU A 83 1.15 1.65 -7.02
CA LEU A 83 1.79 0.80 -6.03
C LEU A 83 2.14 -0.57 -6.60
N GLU A 84 1.14 -1.31 -7.09
CA GLU A 84 1.34 -2.68 -7.57
C GLU A 84 1.54 -2.73 -9.09
N ILE A 85 2.54 -2.01 -9.60
CA ILE A 85 2.87 -1.91 -11.04
C ILE A 85 2.98 -3.30 -11.70
N PHE A 86 3.47 -4.30 -10.95
CA PHE A 86 3.60 -5.68 -11.41
C PHE A 86 2.25 -6.36 -11.76
N LEU A 87 1.11 -5.81 -11.31
CA LEU A 87 -0.23 -6.31 -11.59
C LEU A 87 -0.90 -5.68 -12.82
N GLU A 88 -0.45 -4.52 -13.32
CA GLU A 88 -1.12 -3.80 -14.41
C GLU A 88 -1.35 -4.70 -15.65
N LYS A 89 -0.26 -5.18 -16.27
CA LYS A 89 -0.34 -6.02 -17.47
C LYS A 89 -1.08 -7.35 -17.21
N PRO A 90 -0.82 -8.08 -16.11
CA PRO A 90 -1.61 -9.27 -15.77
C PRO A 90 -3.12 -9.02 -15.65
N LEU A 91 -3.54 -7.92 -15.03
CA LEU A 91 -4.95 -7.58 -14.85
C LEU A 91 -5.61 -7.18 -16.17
N GLU A 92 -4.93 -6.39 -17.01
CA GLU A 92 -5.39 -6.08 -18.37
C GLU A 92 -5.60 -7.35 -19.21
N ALA A 93 -4.69 -8.32 -19.08
CA ALA A 93 -4.74 -9.58 -19.81
C ALA A 93 -5.90 -10.51 -19.39
N LEU A 94 -6.58 -10.26 -18.26
CA LEU A 94 -7.75 -11.05 -17.84
C LEU A 94 -8.96 -10.86 -18.76
N GLY A 95 -9.03 -9.78 -19.54
CA GLY A 95 -10.05 -9.58 -20.58
C GLY A 95 -11.50 -9.63 -20.08
N GLY A 96 -11.75 -9.30 -18.80
CA GLY A 96 -13.07 -9.33 -18.17
C GLY A 96 -13.48 -10.66 -17.53
N GLY A 97 -12.58 -11.65 -17.44
CA GLY A 97 -12.84 -12.90 -16.72
C GLY A 97 -13.06 -12.74 -15.22
N ALA A 98 -12.54 -11.66 -14.64
CA ALA A 98 -12.76 -11.23 -13.26
C ALA A 98 -13.17 -9.75 -13.22
N LYS A 99 -13.95 -9.35 -12.21
CA LYS A 99 -14.16 -7.93 -11.90
C LYS A 99 -12.98 -7.44 -11.07
N VAL A 100 -12.20 -6.53 -11.64
CA VAL A 100 -11.05 -5.88 -10.98
C VAL A 100 -11.51 -4.58 -10.33
N VAL A 101 -11.18 -4.38 -9.05
CA VAL A 101 -11.54 -3.19 -8.28
C VAL A 101 -10.28 -2.54 -7.74
N GLU A 102 -9.99 -1.36 -8.28
CA GLU A 102 -8.95 -0.46 -7.81
C GLU A 102 -9.46 0.33 -6.59
N LEU A 103 -8.83 0.11 -5.43
CA LEU A 103 -9.27 0.68 -4.17
C LEU A 103 -8.81 2.13 -3.97
N SER A 104 -7.78 2.60 -4.69
CA SER A 104 -7.35 4.02 -4.74
C SER A 104 -8.46 4.97 -5.26
N GLU A 105 -9.49 4.42 -5.89
CA GLU A 105 -10.67 5.14 -6.40
C GLU A 105 -11.94 4.88 -5.58
N ALA A 106 -11.81 4.24 -4.41
CA ALA A 106 -12.95 4.04 -3.51
C ALA A 106 -13.58 5.39 -3.10
N PRO A 107 -14.93 5.53 -3.17
CA PRO A 107 -15.58 6.78 -2.82
C PRO A 107 -15.36 7.18 -1.35
N GLY A 108 -15.05 8.46 -1.13
CA GLY A 108 -14.92 9.03 0.21
C GLY A 108 -13.54 8.90 0.85
N MET A 109 -12.53 8.49 0.08
CA MET A 109 -11.14 8.53 0.55
C MET A 109 -10.54 9.93 0.53
N GLU A 110 -9.66 10.18 1.48
CA GLU A 110 -8.71 11.28 1.46
C GLU A 110 -7.45 10.82 0.71
N LYS A 111 -7.03 11.60 -0.30
CA LYS A 111 -5.81 11.34 -1.07
C LYS A 111 -4.83 12.50 -0.87
N LEU A 112 -3.60 12.17 -0.51
CA LEU A 112 -2.53 13.12 -0.27
C LEU A 112 -1.53 13.03 -1.42
N LYS A 113 -1.08 14.18 -1.92
CA LYS A 113 -0.05 14.24 -2.97
C LYS A 113 1.27 13.72 -2.42
N PHE A 114 2.11 13.14 -3.29
CA PHE A 114 3.48 12.83 -2.89
C PHE A 114 4.19 14.08 -2.37
N ARG A 115 4.97 13.91 -1.31
CA ARG A 115 5.87 14.95 -0.81
C ARG A 115 7.08 15.05 -1.74
N GLU A 116 7.48 16.28 -2.08
CA GLU A 116 8.69 16.53 -2.85
C GLU A 116 9.90 16.74 -1.93
N GLY A 117 11.05 16.14 -2.28
CA GLY A 117 12.36 16.35 -1.64
C GLY A 117 12.75 15.34 -0.54
N GLY A 118 13.84 14.58 -0.74
CA GLY A 118 14.35 13.56 0.21
C GLY A 118 14.92 14.10 1.54
N ALA A 119 14.69 15.36 1.86
CA ALA A 119 14.96 15.98 3.16
C ALA A 119 13.87 17.00 3.53
N PHE A 120 12.64 16.78 3.03
CA PHE A 120 11.44 17.63 3.08
C PHE A 120 11.70 19.01 3.69
N GLU A 121 12.22 19.92 2.86
CA GLU A 121 12.38 21.32 3.25
C GLU A 121 11.01 21.88 3.65
N PRO A 122 10.92 22.71 4.71
CA PRO A 122 9.73 23.51 4.89
C PRO A 122 9.68 24.53 3.73
N HIS A 123 8.78 24.34 2.78
CA HIS A 123 8.45 25.42 1.86
C HIS A 123 7.78 26.53 2.67
N ASP A 124 8.54 27.60 2.90
CA ASP A 124 7.99 28.90 3.26
C ASP A 124 7.25 29.40 2.02
N ASP A 125 5.92 29.47 2.08
CA ASP A 125 5.10 30.13 1.07
C ASP A 125 5.39 31.64 1.13
N GLY A 126 6.49 32.04 0.50
CA GLY A 126 6.94 33.41 0.36
C GLY A 126 6.91 33.85 -1.10
N ASP A 127 5.91 34.66 -1.43
CA ASP A 127 5.69 35.30 -2.72
C ASP A 127 6.91 36.04 -3.32
N GLU A 128 6.98 35.99 -4.66
CA GLU A 128 7.31 37.10 -5.58
C GLU A 128 8.78 37.49 -5.96
N HIS A 129 8.98 37.45 -7.29
CA HIS A 129 9.84 38.24 -8.20
C HIS A 129 11.35 38.00 -8.32
N GLY A 130 11.80 37.81 -9.58
CA GLY A 130 13.11 38.29 -10.05
C GLY A 130 13.75 37.47 -11.16
N GLU A 131 13.46 37.82 -12.41
CA GLU A 131 14.34 37.61 -13.57
C GLU A 131 15.79 37.99 -13.25
N GLU A 132 16.77 37.31 -13.87
CA GLU A 132 17.94 37.90 -14.57
C GLU A 132 18.91 36.78 -15.00
N GLY A 133 19.19 36.72 -16.30
CA GLY A 133 20.05 35.71 -16.91
C GLY A 133 21.52 36.12 -17.01
N HIS A 134 22.39 35.12 -17.14
CA HIS A 134 23.76 35.20 -17.69
C HIS A 134 24.13 33.78 -18.16
N GLY A 135 24.73 33.48 -19.32
CA GLY A 135 25.52 34.28 -20.23
C GLY A 135 26.98 33.80 -20.24
N HIS A 136 27.36 33.04 -21.28
CA HIS A 136 28.74 32.68 -21.73
C HIS A 136 29.46 31.57 -20.92
N GLY A 137 30.34 30.75 -21.50
CA GLY A 137 31.02 30.80 -22.79
C GLY A 137 31.85 29.53 -23.03
N ALA A 138 32.21 29.34 -24.31
CA ALA A 138 32.85 28.17 -24.91
C ALA A 138 34.28 27.89 -24.45
N GLU A 139 34.69 26.63 -24.58
CA GLU A 139 36.05 26.23 -24.98
C GLU A 139 35.95 24.91 -25.79
N GLU A 140 36.66 24.88 -26.91
CA GLU A 140 36.58 23.90 -27.99
C GLU A 140 37.46 22.66 -27.76
N ALA A 141 37.05 21.52 -28.31
CA ALA A 141 37.97 20.45 -28.70
C ALA A 141 37.49 19.78 -29.99
N SER A 142 38.23 20.09 -31.05
CA SER A 142 38.16 19.63 -32.43
C SER A 142 38.28 18.11 -32.61
N HIS A 143 37.49 17.54 -33.53
CA HIS A 143 37.92 16.46 -34.42
C HIS A 143 37.20 16.54 -35.78
N GLU A 144 37.96 16.86 -36.82
CA GLU A 144 37.69 16.56 -38.23
C GLU A 144 37.60 15.03 -38.41
N GLY A 145 36.88 14.40 -39.34
CA GLY A 145 36.08 14.83 -40.47
C GLY A 145 35.93 13.60 -41.38
N HIS A 146 34.72 13.29 -41.85
CA HIS A 146 34.46 12.44 -43.02
C HIS A 146 33.04 12.70 -43.57
N ASP A 147 32.98 13.50 -44.64
CA ASP A 147 31.97 13.47 -45.70
C ASP A 147 32.03 12.10 -46.44
N ALA A 148 30.99 11.53 -47.06
CA ALA A 148 29.62 11.93 -47.36
C ALA A 148 28.82 10.64 -47.64
N ASP A 149 27.49 10.65 -47.48
CA ASP A 149 26.58 10.23 -48.56
C ASP A 149 25.12 10.43 -48.17
N ALA A 150 24.37 10.98 -49.12
CA ALA A 150 23.01 11.45 -49.00
C ALA A 150 21.98 10.32 -49.09
N HIS A 151 21.07 10.24 -48.13
CA HIS A 151 19.71 9.73 -48.36
C HIS A 151 18.70 10.53 -47.53
N GLY A 152 17.91 11.35 -48.22
CA GLY A 152 16.72 11.96 -47.65
C GLY A 152 15.60 10.94 -47.50
N ALA A 153 15.01 10.88 -46.31
CA ALA A 153 13.65 10.42 -46.08
C ALA A 153 13.14 11.00 -44.75
N ALA A 154 12.08 11.81 -44.88
CA ALA A 154 11.13 12.27 -43.86
C ALA A 154 11.49 12.01 -42.38
N ALA A 155 11.86 13.08 -41.68
CA ALA A 155 11.69 13.17 -40.24
C ALA A 155 10.19 13.18 -39.93
N GLN A 156 9.66 12.02 -39.55
CA GLN A 156 8.46 11.97 -38.72
C GLN A 156 8.92 12.37 -37.32
N GLU A 157 8.43 13.52 -36.87
CA GLU A 157 8.30 13.82 -35.45
C GLU A 157 7.40 12.74 -34.85
N ALA A 158 8.01 11.68 -34.34
CA ALA A 158 7.36 10.81 -33.39
C ALA A 158 7.51 11.51 -32.04
N GLU A 159 6.43 12.16 -31.64
CA GLU A 159 6.23 12.69 -30.30
C GLU A 159 6.78 11.71 -29.27
N HIS A 160 7.83 12.13 -28.57
CA HIS A 160 8.27 11.47 -27.37
C HIS A 160 7.15 11.62 -26.34
N HIS A 161 6.30 10.61 -26.24
CA HIS A 161 5.41 10.41 -25.10
C HIS A 161 6.28 10.15 -23.86
N HIS A 162 6.78 11.23 -23.27
CA HIS A 162 7.24 11.27 -21.89
C HIS A 162 6.01 11.50 -21.02
N GLY A 163 5.59 10.46 -20.32
CA GLY A 163 4.46 10.56 -19.40
C GLY A 163 3.93 9.22 -18.91
N HIS A 164 4.81 8.31 -18.51
CA HIS A 164 4.43 7.36 -17.46
C HIS A 164 4.44 8.18 -16.18
N GLY A 165 3.30 8.82 -15.88
CA GLY A 165 3.17 9.69 -14.73
C GLY A 165 3.47 8.88 -13.47
N GLU A 166 4.56 9.22 -12.79
CA GLU A 166 4.65 9.09 -11.34
C GLU A 166 3.28 9.53 -10.79
N GLY A 167 2.56 8.63 -10.12
CA GLY A 167 1.19 8.90 -9.69
C GLY A 167 1.12 10.22 -8.91
N GLU A 168 0.03 10.99 -9.03
CA GLU A 168 -0.09 12.28 -8.35
C GLU A 168 -0.12 12.15 -6.81
N PHE A 169 -0.52 10.98 -6.30
CA PHE A 169 -0.85 10.75 -4.90
C PHE A 169 -0.06 9.61 -4.29
N ASP A 170 0.29 9.76 -3.00
CA ASP A 170 0.83 8.67 -2.19
C ASP A 170 -0.18 7.52 -2.11
N MET A 171 0.28 6.31 -2.42
CA MET A 171 -0.52 5.11 -2.53
C MET A 171 -0.58 4.28 -1.25
N HIS A 172 0.08 4.70 -0.16
CA HIS A 172 0.00 4.05 1.16
C HIS A 172 -1.31 4.36 1.92
N LEU A 173 -2.42 4.36 1.17
CA LEU A 173 -3.76 4.82 1.55
C LEU A 173 -4.32 4.11 2.78
N TRP A 174 -3.94 2.85 3.01
CA TRP A 174 -4.43 2.03 4.12
C TRP A 174 -3.93 2.50 5.48
N LEU A 175 -2.89 3.35 5.54
CA LEU A 175 -2.35 3.87 6.78
C LEU A 175 -3.20 5.01 7.40
N ASP A 176 -4.38 5.27 6.85
CA ASP A 176 -5.48 5.97 7.53
C ASP A 176 -6.67 5.02 7.74
N PRO A 177 -7.12 4.76 8.99
CA PRO A 177 -8.32 3.97 9.26
C PRO A 177 -9.59 4.48 8.58
N MET A 178 -9.71 5.78 8.29
CA MET A 178 -10.88 6.32 7.58
C MET A 178 -10.85 5.96 6.10
N ASN A 179 -9.68 5.95 5.47
CA ASN A 179 -9.51 5.40 4.12
C ASN A 179 -9.78 3.89 4.12
N ALA A 180 -9.35 3.15 5.15
CA ALA A 180 -9.70 1.73 5.29
C ALA A 180 -11.22 1.49 5.39
N LYS A 181 -11.98 2.38 6.05
CA LYS A 181 -13.45 2.32 6.06
C LYS A 181 -14.04 2.55 4.67
N ALA A 182 -13.53 3.52 3.92
CA ALA A 182 -13.97 3.80 2.55
C ALA A 182 -13.70 2.60 1.61
N MET A 183 -12.49 2.02 1.69
CA MET A 183 -12.15 0.81 0.95
C MET A 183 -13.04 -0.37 1.36
N ALA A 184 -13.27 -0.58 2.67
CA ALA A 184 -14.13 -1.65 3.17
C ALA A 184 -15.58 -1.54 2.65
N ALA A 185 -16.11 -0.31 2.51
CA ALA A 185 -17.44 -0.09 1.95
C ALA A 185 -17.51 -0.47 0.46
N GLU A 186 -16.49 -0.13 -0.35
CA GLU A 186 -16.46 -0.53 -1.76
C GLU A 186 -16.23 -2.04 -1.94
N ILE A 187 -15.41 -2.65 -1.07
CA ILE A 187 -15.21 -4.10 -0.99
C ILE A 187 -16.54 -4.80 -0.70
N GLU A 188 -17.25 -4.41 0.36
CA GLU A 188 -18.53 -5.01 0.74
C GLU A 188 -19.56 -4.90 -0.37
N LYS A 189 -19.74 -3.69 -0.93
CA LYS A 189 -20.66 -3.44 -2.03
C LYS A 189 -20.35 -4.35 -3.22
N THR A 190 -19.07 -4.42 -3.62
CA THR A 190 -18.66 -5.24 -4.75
C THR A 190 -18.90 -6.73 -4.50
N ILE A 191 -18.54 -7.24 -3.32
CA ILE A 191 -18.73 -8.66 -3.00
C ILE A 191 -20.22 -8.99 -2.92
N ALA A 192 -21.04 -8.14 -2.29
CA ALA A 192 -22.49 -8.33 -2.19
C ALA A 192 -23.19 -8.31 -3.56
N ASP A 193 -22.73 -7.47 -4.49
CA ASP A 193 -23.25 -7.44 -5.87
C ASP A 193 -22.92 -8.74 -6.62
N THR A 194 -21.75 -9.34 -6.37
CA THR A 194 -21.32 -10.60 -7.01
C THR A 194 -21.89 -11.84 -6.33
N ASP A 195 -22.14 -11.79 -5.03
CA ASP A 195 -22.75 -12.87 -4.25
C ASP A 195 -23.97 -12.38 -3.42
N PRO A 196 -25.12 -12.17 -4.10
CA PRO A 196 -26.34 -11.67 -3.44
C PRO A 196 -26.91 -12.64 -2.39
N ALA A 197 -26.55 -13.93 -2.44
CA ALA A 197 -27.03 -14.93 -1.50
C ALA A 197 -26.48 -14.68 -0.09
N ASN A 198 -25.26 -14.15 0.02
CA ASN A 198 -24.58 -13.85 1.29
C ASN A 198 -24.51 -12.34 1.60
N ALA A 199 -25.13 -11.46 0.80
CA ALA A 199 -25.10 -10.00 0.98
C ALA A 199 -25.42 -9.53 2.40
N ALA A 200 -26.38 -10.17 3.09
CA ALA A 200 -26.70 -9.83 4.47
C ALA A 200 -25.55 -10.10 5.45
N ALA A 201 -24.75 -11.15 5.21
CA ALA A 201 -23.58 -11.47 6.02
C ALA A 201 -22.46 -10.44 5.79
N TYR A 202 -22.16 -10.10 4.54
CA TYR A 202 -21.15 -9.10 4.20
C TYR A 202 -21.47 -7.73 4.81
N LYS A 203 -22.73 -7.29 4.72
CA LYS A 203 -23.20 -6.05 5.34
C LYS A 203 -23.04 -6.05 6.87
N ALA A 204 -23.40 -7.15 7.52
CA ALA A 204 -23.25 -7.27 8.98
C ALA A 204 -21.76 -7.29 9.39
N ASN A 205 -20.90 -7.88 8.56
CA ASN A 205 -19.45 -7.88 8.77
C ASN A 205 -18.84 -6.48 8.56
N LEU A 206 -19.29 -5.72 7.57
CA LEU A 206 -18.90 -4.33 7.38
C LEU A 206 -19.25 -3.47 8.60
N GLU A 207 -20.45 -3.63 9.16
CA GLU A 207 -20.85 -2.88 10.36
C GLU A 207 -19.91 -3.16 11.54
N LYS A 208 -19.58 -4.44 11.78
CA LYS A 208 -18.61 -4.83 12.82
C LYS A 208 -17.21 -4.28 12.54
N LEU A 209 -16.75 -4.38 11.29
CA LEU A 209 -15.45 -3.87 10.86
C LEU A 209 -15.36 -2.36 11.09
N ASN A 210 -16.39 -1.61 10.72
CA ASN A 210 -16.47 -0.16 10.95
C ASN A 210 -16.39 0.19 12.43
N GLN A 211 -17.10 -0.52 13.31
CA GLN A 211 -17.02 -0.31 14.75
C GLN A 211 -15.61 -0.57 15.29
N ARG A 212 -14.93 -1.60 14.81
CA ARG A 212 -13.54 -1.88 15.17
C ARG A 212 -12.59 -0.78 14.68
N LEU A 213 -12.75 -0.32 13.44
CA LEU A 213 -11.94 0.77 12.86
C LEU A 213 -12.13 2.09 13.63
N ASP A 214 -13.36 2.40 14.07
CA ASP A 214 -13.63 3.57 14.91
C ASP A 214 -12.96 3.45 16.29
N GLY A 215 -12.96 2.24 16.87
CA GLY A 215 -12.25 1.96 18.12
C GLY A 215 -10.73 2.07 17.99
N LEU A 216 -10.18 1.51 16.91
CA LEU A 216 -8.77 1.57 16.56
C LEU A 216 -8.30 3.02 16.41
N ASP A 217 -9.03 3.82 15.63
CA ASP A 217 -8.68 5.23 15.40
C ASP A 217 -8.58 6.03 16.70
N LYS A 218 -9.57 5.86 17.59
CA LYS A 218 -9.55 6.49 18.90
C LYS A 218 -8.34 6.04 19.74
N SER A 219 -8.06 4.73 19.76
CA SER A 219 -6.96 4.17 20.53
C SER A 219 -5.60 4.65 20.03
N LEU A 220 -5.41 4.75 18.71
CA LEU A 220 -4.18 5.28 18.10
C LEU A 220 -3.98 6.76 18.44
N ALA A 221 -5.04 7.56 18.34
CA ALA A 221 -4.98 8.97 18.71
C ALA A 221 -4.55 9.18 20.17
N GLU A 222 -5.05 8.36 21.10
CA GLU A 222 -4.64 8.36 22.51
C GLU A 222 -3.19 7.87 22.69
N THR A 223 -2.78 6.84 21.93
CA THR A 223 -1.45 6.24 22.00
C THR A 223 -0.35 7.21 21.60
N VAL A 224 -0.55 7.94 20.50
CA VAL A 224 0.47 8.84 19.95
C VAL A 224 0.33 10.28 20.46
N ALA A 225 -0.71 10.62 21.21
CA ALA A 225 -0.87 11.95 21.81
C ALA A 225 0.37 12.49 22.55
N PRO A 226 1.12 11.70 23.34
CA PRO A 226 2.29 12.19 24.06
C PRO A 226 3.52 12.49 23.19
N ILE A 227 3.51 12.11 21.91
CA ILE A 227 4.68 12.20 21.01
C ILE A 227 4.44 13.06 19.76
N LYS A 228 3.27 13.72 19.65
CA LYS A 228 2.88 14.43 18.42
C LYS A 228 3.90 15.47 17.96
N ASP A 229 4.52 16.18 18.91
CA ASP A 229 5.49 17.24 18.63
C ASP A 229 6.93 16.73 18.47
N LYS A 230 7.16 15.41 18.53
CA LYS A 230 8.50 14.82 18.44
C LYS A 230 8.78 14.37 17.00
N PRO A 231 9.71 15.04 16.28
CA PRO A 231 10.06 14.62 14.92
C PRO A 231 10.79 13.28 14.92
N PHE A 232 10.57 12.49 13.87
CA PHE A 232 11.28 11.25 13.63
C PHE A 232 11.64 11.09 12.15
N ILE A 233 12.61 10.22 11.87
CA ILE A 233 13.04 9.90 10.51
C ILE A 233 12.58 8.48 10.20
N VAL A 234 12.19 8.24 8.95
CA VAL A 234 11.82 6.91 8.45
C VAL A 234 12.78 6.48 7.33
N PHE A 235 12.90 5.19 7.09
CA PHE A 235 13.67 4.73 5.95
C PHE A 235 12.95 4.99 4.63
N HIS A 236 11.66 4.66 4.57
CA HIS A 236 10.78 4.82 3.42
C HIS A 236 9.56 5.68 3.80
N ASP A 237 9.18 6.59 2.91
CA ASP A 237 8.10 7.54 3.13
C ASP A 237 6.71 6.93 2.86
N ALA A 238 6.27 6.03 3.74
CA ALA A 238 4.95 5.40 3.65
C ALA A 238 3.88 6.08 4.53
N TYR A 239 4.28 6.87 5.52
CA TYR A 239 3.42 7.13 6.69
C TYR A 239 2.59 8.42 6.60
N GLN A 240 2.54 9.06 5.43
CA GLN A 240 1.93 10.39 5.26
C GLN A 240 0.46 10.42 5.71
N TYR A 241 -0.31 9.37 5.43
CA TYR A 241 -1.70 9.24 5.88
C TYR A 241 -1.82 9.10 7.40
N PHE A 242 -0.95 8.30 8.02
CA PHE A 242 -0.91 8.14 9.48
C PHE A 242 -0.53 9.45 10.18
N GLU A 243 0.47 10.15 9.65
CA GLU A 243 0.88 11.48 10.10
C GLU A 243 -0.25 12.49 9.96
N HIS A 244 -0.90 12.53 8.80
CA HIS A 244 -2.00 13.44 8.54
C HIS A 244 -3.14 13.23 9.54
N ARG A 245 -3.51 11.97 9.80
CA ARG A 245 -4.58 11.61 10.73
C ARG A 245 -4.25 11.97 12.17
N TYR A 246 -3.07 11.58 12.66
CA TYR A 246 -2.73 11.65 14.08
C TYR A 246 -1.88 12.86 14.48
N LYS A 247 -1.43 13.65 13.51
CA LYS A 247 -0.58 14.84 13.69
C LYS A 247 0.76 14.51 14.35
N VAL A 248 1.30 13.33 14.03
CA VAL A 248 2.72 13.01 14.27
C VAL A 248 3.53 13.49 13.07
N ARG A 249 4.84 13.74 13.24
CA ARG A 249 5.66 14.40 12.23
C ARG A 249 6.85 13.55 11.79
N VAL A 250 6.81 13.02 10.57
CA VAL A 250 8.03 12.58 9.88
C VAL A 250 8.79 13.83 9.45
N ALA A 251 10.06 13.87 9.76
CA ALA A 251 10.94 14.99 9.48
C ALA A 251 11.89 14.73 8.30
N GLY A 252 11.94 13.50 7.81
CA GLY A 252 12.71 13.09 6.64
C GLY A 252 12.59 11.60 6.37
N SER A 253 12.85 11.21 5.11
CA SER A 253 13.04 9.81 4.71
C SER A 253 14.44 9.59 4.14
N ILE A 254 14.98 8.38 4.28
CA ILE A 254 16.36 8.05 3.90
C ILE A 254 16.45 7.61 2.43
N THR A 255 15.53 6.75 1.99
CA THR A 255 15.52 6.16 0.65
C THR A 255 14.10 5.93 0.16
N VAL A 256 13.93 5.89 -1.16
CA VAL A 256 12.68 5.50 -1.82
C VAL A 256 12.61 3.98 -2.05
N SER A 257 13.76 3.28 -2.00
CA SER A 257 13.83 1.84 -2.30
C SER A 257 14.66 1.07 -1.27
N PRO A 258 14.16 -0.08 -0.76
CA PRO A 258 14.75 -0.78 0.38
C PRO A 258 16.02 -1.60 0.11
N GLU A 259 16.44 -1.74 -1.15
CA GLU A 259 17.51 -2.69 -1.52
C GLU A 259 18.85 -2.03 -1.87
N VAL A 260 18.89 -0.72 -2.08
CA VAL A 260 20.09 0.01 -2.51
C VAL A 260 20.69 0.77 -1.34
N LEU A 261 21.95 0.46 -1.01
CA LEU A 261 22.70 1.24 -0.04
C LEU A 261 22.85 2.69 -0.55
N PRO A 262 22.50 3.70 0.26
CA PRO A 262 22.73 5.09 -0.10
C PRO A 262 24.24 5.34 -0.28
N GLY A 263 24.58 6.20 -1.24
CA GLY A 263 25.97 6.65 -1.44
C GLY A 263 26.49 7.50 -0.27
N ALA A 264 27.80 7.76 -0.23
CA ALA A 264 28.44 8.51 0.86
C ALA A 264 27.91 9.96 1.00
N GLU A 265 27.57 10.60 -0.10
CA GLU A 265 26.93 11.94 -0.12
C GLU A 265 25.58 11.90 0.60
N ARG A 266 24.73 10.96 0.20
CA ARG A 266 23.41 10.76 0.81
C ARG A 266 23.48 10.40 2.29
N LEU A 267 24.47 9.58 2.70
CA LEU A 267 24.71 9.30 4.11
C LEU A 267 25.07 10.55 4.91
N SER A 268 25.87 11.44 4.33
CA SER A 268 26.25 12.71 4.97
C SER A 268 25.05 13.64 5.14
N GLU A 269 24.14 13.71 4.15
CA GLU A 269 22.88 14.44 4.27
C GLU A 269 21.99 13.89 5.38
N ILE A 270 21.89 12.57 5.50
CA ILE A 270 21.09 11.90 6.52
C ILE A 270 21.65 12.21 7.92
N HIS A 271 22.97 12.10 8.10
CA HIS A 271 23.62 12.44 9.37
C HIS A 271 23.39 13.91 9.74
N ALA A 272 23.59 14.83 8.79
CA ALA A 272 23.32 16.25 8.99
C ALA A 272 21.86 16.50 9.38
N LYS A 273 20.91 15.77 8.78
CA LYS A 273 19.48 15.90 9.07
C LYS A 273 19.11 15.33 10.44
N ILE A 274 19.71 14.20 10.84
CA ILE A 274 19.55 13.64 12.19
C ILE A 274 20.00 14.66 13.24
N GLU A 275 21.14 15.31 13.01
CA GLU A 275 21.68 16.35 13.89
C GLU A 275 20.83 17.63 13.89
N ASP A 276 20.50 18.18 12.72
CA ASP A 276 19.73 19.43 12.56
C ASP A 276 18.34 19.35 13.19
N LEU A 277 17.65 18.23 12.97
CA LEU A 277 16.30 18.02 13.49
C LEU A 277 16.29 17.65 14.99
N GLY A 278 17.45 17.32 15.57
CA GLY A 278 17.51 16.65 16.88
C GLY A 278 16.70 15.35 16.89
N ALA A 279 16.57 14.69 15.73
CA ALA A 279 15.70 13.54 15.57
C ALA A 279 16.20 12.39 16.44
N THR A 280 15.39 12.01 17.44
CA THR A 280 15.84 11.04 18.45
C THR A 280 15.60 9.59 18.02
N CYS A 281 14.79 9.38 16.98
CA CYS A 281 14.42 8.08 16.47
C CYS A 281 14.47 8.02 14.94
N VAL A 282 15.12 6.98 14.44
CA VAL A 282 15.12 6.57 13.03
C VAL A 282 14.42 5.22 12.93
N PHE A 283 13.37 5.13 12.10
CA PHE A 283 12.58 3.92 11.97
C PHE A 283 12.88 3.19 10.67
N ALA A 284 13.35 1.95 10.78
CA ALA A 284 13.55 1.04 9.66
C ALA A 284 12.32 0.12 9.50
N GLU A 285 12.16 -0.49 8.34
CA GLU A 285 11.15 -1.55 8.15
C GLU A 285 11.80 -2.93 8.28
N PRO A 286 11.03 -3.99 8.60
CA PRO A 286 11.54 -5.35 8.74
C PRO A 286 12.30 -5.87 7.50
N GLN A 287 11.99 -5.33 6.33
CA GLN A 287 12.58 -5.66 5.03
C GLN A 287 14.00 -5.09 4.89
N PHE A 288 14.40 -4.11 5.72
CA PHE A 288 15.70 -3.46 5.63
C PHE A 288 16.79 -4.22 6.39
N GLU A 289 17.96 -4.33 5.77
CA GLU A 289 19.14 -4.96 6.36
C GLU A 289 19.64 -4.19 7.60
N PRO A 290 19.83 -4.84 8.76
CA PRO A 290 20.31 -4.19 9.99
C PRO A 290 21.63 -3.42 9.83
N LYS A 291 22.49 -3.85 8.90
CA LYS A 291 23.75 -3.17 8.60
C LYS A 291 23.53 -1.75 8.08
N LEU A 292 22.52 -1.53 7.24
CA LEU A 292 22.21 -0.22 6.70
C LEU A 292 21.73 0.73 7.80
N VAL A 293 20.87 0.23 8.70
CA VAL A 293 20.41 0.99 9.88
C VAL A 293 21.58 1.42 10.75
N ASN A 294 22.53 0.51 10.99
CA ASN A 294 23.72 0.82 11.80
C ASN A 294 24.61 1.88 11.16
N VAL A 295 24.82 1.84 9.84
CA VAL A 295 25.62 2.85 9.12
C VAL A 295 24.96 4.23 9.18
N VAL A 296 23.63 4.30 9.04
CA VAL A 296 22.88 5.55 9.16
C VAL A 296 22.97 6.13 10.58
N LEU A 297 23.00 5.30 11.61
CA LEU A 297 23.02 5.76 13.00
C LEU A 297 24.44 5.99 13.54
N GLU A 298 25.48 5.48 12.88
CA GLU A 298 26.86 5.57 13.32
C GLU A 298 27.28 7.03 13.52
N GLY A 299 27.80 7.34 14.72
CA GLY A 299 28.23 8.70 15.08
C GLY A 299 27.10 9.62 15.55
N THR A 300 25.83 9.19 15.49
CA THR A 300 24.68 9.99 15.95
C THR A 300 24.15 9.53 17.32
N PRO A 301 23.47 10.40 18.09
CA PRO A 301 22.80 10.00 19.33
C PRO A 301 21.42 9.34 19.11
N ALA A 302 20.98 9.19 17.86
CA ALA A 302 19.65 8.69 17.53
C ALA A 302 19.50 7.20 17.81
N LYS A 303 18.29 6.79 18.18
CA LYS A 303 17.90 5.40 18.40
C LYS A 303 17.24 4.82 17.15
N SER A 304 17.26 3.50 16.98
CA SER A 304 16.43 2.82 15.98
C SER A 304 15.12 2.34 16.58
N GLY A 305 14.06 2.41 15.77
CA GLY A 305 12.82 1.66 15.94
C GLY A 305 12.46 0.90 14.67
N THR A 306 11.37 0.14 14.71
CA THR A 306 10.85 -0.56 13.54
C THR A 306 9.39 -0.19 13.27
N LEU A 307 9.08 0.15 12.02
CA LEU A 307 7.72 0.35 11.52
C LEU A 307 7.50 -0.59 10.34
N ASP A 308 6.37 -1.30 10.31
CA ASP A 308 6.07 -2.32 9.28
C ASP A 308 4.78 -1.91 8.54
N PRO A 309 4.88 -1.10 7.46
CA PRO A 309 3.70 -0.57 6.78
C PRO A 309 2.99 -1.62 5.92
N GLU A 310 3.65 -2.74 5.64
CA GLU A 310 3.19 -3.81 4.74
C GLU A 310 2.78 -5.10 5.49
N ALA A 311 2.92 -5.10 6.82
CA ALA A 311 2.67 -6.26 7.68
C ALA A 311 3.55 -7.48 7.32
N ALA A 312 4.81 -7.25 6.93
CA ALA A 312 5.76 -8.29 6.57
C ALA A 312 5.88 -9.37 7.66
N THR A 313 5.82 -8.95 8.92
CA THR A 313 6.00 -9.81 10.10
C THR A 313 4.72 -10.43 10.66
N LEU A 314 3.55 -10.09 10.10
CA LEU A 314 2.26 -10.53 10.61
C LEU A 314 1.62 -11.62 9.73
N GLU A 315 0.85 -12.48 10.39
CA GLU A 315 0.04 -13.53 9.74
C GLU A 315 -1.21 -12.92 9.11
N ALA A 316 -1.52 -13.33 7.87
CA ALA A 316 -2.68 -12.84 7.15
C ALA A 316 -4.00 -13.25 7.82
N GLY A 317 -5.01 -12.37 7.77
CA GLY A 317 -6.32 -12.63 8.36
C GLY A 317 -7.05 -11.35 8.81
N PRO A 318 -8.27 -11.48 9.37
CA PRO A 318 -9.13 -10.35 9.69
C PRO A 318 -8.59 -9.43 10.81
N ASP A 319 -7.61 -9.89 11.60
CA ASP A 319 -7.02 -9.11 12.68
C ASP A 319 -5.72 -8.39 12.29
N LEU A 320 -5.13 -8.73 11.13
CA LEU A 320 -3.83 -8.19 10.71
C LEU A 320 -3.82 -6.67 10.60
N TYR A 321 -4.84 -6.06 10.00
CA TYR A 321 -4.89 -4.60 9.82
C TYR A 321 -4.81 -3.86 11.16
N PHE A 322 -5.51 -4.37 12.17
CA PHE A 322 -5.51 -3.80 13.52
C PHE A 322 -4.15 -3.92 14.17
N GLN A 323 -3.53 -5.11 14.11
CA GLN A 323 -2.19 -5.34 14.65
C GLN A 323 -1.14 -4.47 13.96
N LEU A 324 -1.20 -4.33 12.63
CA LEU A 324 -0.31 -3.44 11.88
C LEU A 324 -0.38 -2.01 12.42
N MET A 325 -1.59 -1.47 12.53
CA MET A 325 -1.78 -0.07 12.92
C MET A 325 -1.41 0.16 14.39
N GLU A 326 -1.79 -0.76 15.28
CA GLU A 326 -1.41 -0.74 16.70
C GLU A 326 0.11 -0.83 16.88
N ASN A 327 0.79 -1.66 16.09
CA ASN A 327 2.24 -1.79 16.11
C ASN A 327 2.92 -0.51 15.64
N VAL A 328 2.42 0.15 14.59
CA VAL A 328 2.93 1.47 14.15
C VAL A 328 2.82 2.49 15.29
N GLY A 329 1.65 2.64 15.88
CA GLY A 329 1.44 3.59 16.98
C GLY A 329 2.30 3.29 18.22
N THR A 330 2.44 2.02 18.57
CA THR A 330 3.23 1.56 19.73
C THR A 330 4.72 1.75 19.50
N SER A 331 5.26 1.35 18.35
CA SER A 331 6.67 1.54 17.98
C SER A 331 7.05 3.02 18.01
N LEU A 332 6.21 3.89 17.45
CA LEU A 332 6.41 5.34 17.50
C LEU A 332 6.50 5.82 18.95
N LYS A 333 5.50 5.46 19.77
CA LYS A 333 5.43 5.85 21.18
C LYS A 333 6.65 5.36 21.97
N ASP A 334 7.05 4.10 21.82
CA ASP A 334 8.11 3.48 22.61
C ASP A 334 9.46 4.14 22.33
N CYS A 335 9.80 4.35 21.05
CA CYS A 335 11.04 5.01 20.71
C CYS A 335 11.03 6.48 21.18
N LEU A 336 10.00 7.24 20.82
CA LEU A 336 9.94 8.69 21.04
C LEU A 336 9.64 9.08 22.49
N SER A 337 9.05 8.21 23.30
CA SER A 337 8.88 8.47 24.75
C SER A 337 10.19 8.32 25.51
N SER A 338 11.04 7.39 25.08
CA SER A 338 12.35 7.13 25.70
C SER A 338 13.44 8.15 25.34
N ALA A 339 13.15 9.03 24.40
CA ALA A 339 14.03 10.03 23.79
C ALA A 339 14.26 11.30 24.62
N SER A 340 13.95 11.29 25.92
CA SER A 340 14.03 12.48 26.79
C SER A 340 15.40 12.63 27.45
#